data_AF-A0A1B8Q838-F1
#
_entry.id   AF-A0A1B8Q838-F1
#
_cell.length_a   1.000
_cell.length_b   1.000
_cell.length_c   1.000
_cell.angle_alpha   90.00
_cell.angle_beta   90.00
_cell.angle_gamma   90.00
#
_symmetry.space_group_name_H-M   'P 1'
#
loop_
_entity.id
_entity.type
_entity.pdbx_description
1 polymer ?
#
loop_
_entity_poly.entity_id
_entity_poly.type
_entity_poly.pdbx_seq_one_letter_code
_entity_poly.pdbx_strand_id
1 'polypeptide(L)'
;MIVPIIPAFKSSQLGYISGTDDGIVTVGGKPASRKVYVFDVKTLRWLSTAISTKDGHYLIMGLDSNERYLIMARDLPPSDDVERYEPAVWDYVVPKDDKTIDEQMELWQSWQ
;
A
#
# COMPACT_ATOMS: atom_id res chain seq x y z
N MET A 1 2.25 -14.81 -11.93
CA MET A 1 2.58 -14.81 -10.48
C MET A 1 3.82 -13.95 -10.32
N ILE A 2 3.67 -12.73 -9.81
CA ILE A 2 4.80 -11.79 -9.62
C ILE A 2 5.12 -11.83 -8.13
N VAL A 3 6.28 -12.38 -7.78
CA VAL A 3 6.79 -12.41 -6.41
C VAL A 3 7.49 -11.07 -6.16
N PRO A 4 7.16 -10.33 -5.09
CA PRO A 4 7.84 -9.08 -4.80
C PRO A 4 9.31 -9.35 -4.44
N ILE A 5 10.22 -8.60 -5.06
CA ILE A 5 11.65 -8.62 -4.74
C ILE A 5 11.83 -7.88 -3.41
N ILE A 6 12.17 -8.60 -2.35
CA ILE A 6 12.47 -8.02 -1.04
C ILE A 6 13.96 -7.67 -1.00
N PRO A 7 14.35 -6.38 -0.84
CA PRO A 7 15.74 -6.02 -0.61
C PRO A 7 16.21 -6.63 0.72
N ALA A 8 17.48 -7.05 0.79
CA ALA A 8 18.07 -7.71 1.97
C ALA A 8 18.23 -6.74 3.17
N PHE A 9 17.12 -6.38 3.81
CA PHE A 9 17.11 -5.90 5.19
C PHE A 9 17.02 -7.09 6.14
N LYS A 10 17.55 -6.95 7.36
CA LYS A 10 17.34 -7.94 8.42
C LYS A 10 15.84 -8.16 8.56
N SER A 11 15.38 -9.41 8.45
CA SER A 11 13.94 -9.75 8.40
C SER A 11 13.14 -9.21 9.59
N SER A 12 13.79 -8.96 10.74
CA SER A 12 13.20 -8.36 11.93
C SER A 12 12.99 -6.84 11.87
N GLN A 13 13.29 -6.17 10.76
CA GLN A 13 13.08 -4.72 10.57
C GLN A 13 12.09 -4.40 9.43
N LEU A 14 11.58 -5.45 8.77
CA LEU A 14 10.67 -5.31 7.64
C LEU A 14 9.24 -5.06 8.14
N GLY A 15 8.82 -3.80 8.06
CA GLY A 15 7.46 -3.38 8.33
C GLY A 15 6.53 -3.42 7.12
N TYR A 16 5.26 -3.15 7.37
CA TYR A 16 4.20 -3.10 6.36
C TYR A 16 3.30 -1.88 6.52
N ILE A 17 2.58 -1.52 5.46
CA ILE A 17 1.52 -0.51 5.47
C ILE A 17 0.23 -1.13 4.90
N SER A 18 -0.86 -1.01 5.67
CA SER A 18 -2.21 -1.46 5.28
C SER A 18 -3.31 -0.53 5.79
N GLY A 19 -3.01 0.77 5.92
CA GLY A 19 -3.88 1.75 6.60
C GLY A 19 -3.88 1.64 8.13
N THR A 20 -4.58 2.56 8.80
CA THR A 20 -4.61 2.67 10.26
C THR A 20 -5.33 1.48 10.91
N ASP A 21 -6.48 1.09 10.34
CA ASP A 21 -7.26 -0.11 10.69
C ASP A 21 -7.21 -1.12 9.52
N ASP A 22 -8.36 -1.45 8.92
CA ASP A 22 -8.48 -2.34 7.75
C ASP A 22 -7.99 -1.71 6.43
N GLY A 23 -7.75 -0.38 6.43
CA GLY A 23 -7.21 0.39 5.31
C GLY A 23 -7.84 0.08 3.97
N ILE A 24 -9.02 0.64 3.72
CA ILE A 24 -9.78 0.38 2.49
C ILE A 24 -9.65 1.56 1.52
N VAL A 25 -9.22 1.29 0.30
CA VAL A 25 -9.35 2.23 -0.80
C VAL A 25 -10.80 2.25 -1.27
N THR A 26 -11.39 3.45 -1.31
CA THR A 26 -12.78 3.66 -1.76
C THR A 26 -12.87 4.65 -2.91
N VAL A 27 -13.92 4.52 -3.71
CA VAL A 27 -14.32 5.44 -4.77
C VAL A 27 -15.83 5.68 -4.63
N GLY A 28 -16.24 6.94 -4.47
CA GLY A 28 -17.65 7.27 -4.18
C GLY A 28 -18.20 6.56 -2.92
N GLY A 29 -17.36 6.36 -1.90
CA GLY A 29 -17.73 5.67 -0.66
C GLY A 29 -17.84 4.14 -0.75
N LYS A 30 -17.51 3.53 -1.89
CA LYS A 30 -17.52 2.07 -2.07
C LYS A 30 -16.09 1.52 -2.19
N PRO A 31 -15.79 0.33 -1.65
CA PRO A 31 -14.48 -0.29 -1.84
C PRO A 31 -14.11 -0.46 -3.31
N ALA A 32 -12.82 -0.29 -3.63
CA ALA A 32 -12.34 -0.31 -4.99
C ALA A 32 -10.90 -0.82 -5.11
N SER A 33 -10.66 -1.59 -6.19
CA SER A 33 -9.31 -1.98 -6.60
C SER A 33 -8.62 -0.84 -7.34
N ARG A 34 -7.52 -0.32 -6.78
CA ARG A 34 -6.74 0.81 -7.27
C ARG A 34 -5.27 0.62 -6.97
N LYS A 35 -4.43 1.36 -7.70
CA LYS A 35 -2.99 1.37 -7.45
C LYS A 35 -2.69 2.23 -6.23
N VAL A 36 -1.90 1.67 -5.32
CA VAL A 36 -1.35 2.37 -4.16
C VAL A 36 0.15 2.48 -4.38
N TYR A 37 0.63 3.70 -4.53
CA TYR A 37 2.03 4.02 -4.80
C TYR A 37 2.76 4.38 -3.53
N VAL A 38 4.01 3.94 -3.45
CA VAL A 38 4.93 4.23 -2.35
C VAL A 38 6.06 5.06 -2.88
N PHE A 39 6.30 6.20 -2.24
CA PHE A 39 7.41 7.08 -2.57
C PHE A 39 8.30 7.27 -1.36
N ASP A 40 9.58 7.44 -1.63
CA ASP A 40 10.53 7.99 -0.66
C ASP A 40 10.09 9.41 -0.29
N VAL A 41 9.84 9.67 1.00
CA VAL A 41 9.27 10.95 1.45
C VAL A 41 10.21 12.14 1.22
N LYS A 42 11.52 11.91 1.16
CA LYS A 42 12.54 12.97 1.06
C LYS A 42 12.76 13.38 -0.40
N THR A 43 12.79 12.41 -1.31
CA THR A 43 13.17 12.57 -2.71
C THR A 43 12.00 12.47 -3.68
N LEU A 44 10.84 12.01 -3.22
CA LEU A 44 9.67 11.65 -4.03
C LEU A 44 9.97 10.61 -5.12
N ARG A 45 11.05 9.85 -4.95
CA ARG A 45 11.36 8.72 -5.84
C ARG A 45 10.33 7.61 -5.61
N TRP A 46 9.72 7.14 -6.69
CA TRP A 46 8.86 5.97 -6.65
C TRP A 46 9.65 4.72 -6.24
N LEU A 47 9.15 4.00 -5.24
CA LEU A 47 9.79 2.81 -4.68
C LEU A 47 9.06 1.53 -5.09
N SER A 48 7.74 1.50 -4.94
CA SER A 48 6.91 0.33 -5.25
C SER A 48 5.45 0.70 -5.50
N THR A 49 4.68 -0.25 -6.03
CA THR A 49 3.24 -0.13 -6.22
C THR A 49 2.55 -1.40 -5.74
N ALA A 50 1.53 -1.24 -4.90
CA ALA A 50 0.57 -2.27 -4.56
C ALA A 50 -0.75 -2.04 -5.32
N ILE A 51 -1.60 -3.05 -5.34
CA ILE A 51 -2.97 -2.97 -5.88
C ILE A 51 -3.92 -3.37 -4.75
N SER A 52 -4.89 -2.51 -4.45
CA SER A 52 -5.95 -2.88 -3.51
C SER A 52 -6.86 -3.96 -4.09
N THR A 53 -7.44 -4.79 -3.24
CA THR A 53 -8.39 -5.85 -3.60
C THR A 53 -9.71 -5.25 -4.09
N LYS A 54 -10.65 -6.10 -4.52
CA LYS A 54 -12.01 -5.65 -4.89
C LYS A 54 -12.73 -5.03 -3.70
N ASP A 55 -12.47 -5.54 -2.50
CA ASP A 55 -12.94 -5.01 -1.23
C ASP A 55 -12.04 -3.90 -0.67
N GLY A 56 -11.12 -3.40 -1.50
CA GLY A 56 -10.35 -2.18 -1.26
C GLY A 56 -9.18 -2.31 -0.27
N HIS A 57 -8.99 -3.47 0.37
CA HIS A 57 -7.82 -3.71 1.20
C HIS A 57 -6.52 -3.66 0.40
N TYR A 58 -5.44 -3.17 0.99
CA TYR A 58 -4.10 -3.21 0.39
C TYR A 58 -3.05 -3.55 1.43
N LEU A 59 -1.98 -4.20 0.99
CA LEU A 59 -0.81 -4.47 1.82
C LEU A 59 0.47 -4.13 1.05
N ILE A 60 1.29 -3.28 1.65
CA ILE A 60 2.64 -2.99 1.19
C ILE A 60 3.59 -3.60 2.21
N MET A 61 4.32 -4.64 1.82
CA MET A 61 5.27 -5.36 2.69
C MET A 61 6.72 -4.97 2.39
N GLY A 62 7.63 -5.29 3.31
CA GLY A 62 9.07 -5.20 3.07
C GLY A 62 9.62 -3.77 3.13
N LEU A 63 8.98 -2.89 3.89
CA LEU A 63 9.45 -1.52 4.13
C LEU A 63 10.38 -1.47 5.36
N ASP A 64 11.26 -0.47 5.45
CA ASP A 64 12.01 -0.23 6.68
C ASP A 64 11.11 0.48 7.69
N SER A 65 10.85 -0.18 8.81
CA SER A 65 10.00 0.32 9.91
C SER A 65 10.55 1.59 10.60
N ASN A 66 11.83 1.93 10.41
CA ASN A 66 12.44 3.14 10.96
C ASN A 66 12.36 4.34 10.02
N GLU A 67 11.92 4.14 8.79
CA GLU A 67 11.77 5.19 7.79
C GLU A 67 10.31 5.64 7.65
N ARG A 68 10.13 6.68 6.84
CA ARG A 68 8.82 7.28 6.56
C ARG A 68 8.59 7.34 5.06
N TYR A 69 7.35 7.13 4.66
CA TYR A 69 6.96 7.03 3.26
C TYR A 69 5.79 7.95 2.93
N LEU A 70 5.74 8.39 1.68
CA LEU A 70 4.57 9.03 1.11
C LEU A 70 3.76 7.95 0.38
N ILE A 71 2.48 7.81 0.74
CA ILE A 71 1.56 6.82 0.19
C ILE A 71 0.48 7.54 -0.61
N MET A 72 0.22 7.06 -1.83
CA MET A 72 -0.80 7.64 -2.72
C MET A 72 -1.68 6.55 -3.30
N ALA A 73 -2.97 6.59 -2.99
CA ALA A 73 -3.98 5.82 -3.71
C ALA A 73 -4.49 6.66 -4.89
N ARG A 74 -4.30 6.15 -6.12
CA ARG A 74 -4.69 6.86 -7.34
C ARG A 74 -5.88 6.18 -8.01
N ASP A 75 -6.88 6.97 -8.38
CA ASP A 75 -7.99 6.52 -9.21
C ASP A 75 -7.56 6.20 -10.66
N LEU A 76 -8.47 5.65 -11.48
CA LEU A 76 -8.21 5.25 -12.85
C LEU A 76 -7.86 6.44 -13.77
N PRO A 77 -7.05 6.25 -14.82
CA PRO A 77 -6.75 7.30 -15.79
C PRO A 77 -8.00 7.79 -16.54
N PRO A 78 -7.90 8.97 -17.21
CA PRO A 78 -8.83 9.42 -18.23
C PRO A 78 -9.33 8.32 -19.19
N SER A 79 -10.65 8.22 -19.27
CA SER A 79 -11.51 7.36 -20.08
C SER A 79 -12.87 8.05 -20.10
N ASP A 80 -13.60 7.87 -21.20
CA ASP A 80 -14.92 8.46 -21.37
C ASP A 80 -15.90 7.88 -20.32
N ASP A 81 -16.83 8.72 -19.83
CA ASP A 81 -17.96 8.38 -18.96
C ASP A 81 -17.65 7.85 -17.53
N VAL A 82 -16.44 8.04 -17.01
CA VAL A 82 -16.09 7.63 -15.63
C VAL A 82 -15.82 8.84 -14.74
N GLU A 83 -16.67 9.06 -13.73
CA GLU A 83 -16.44 10.01 -12.64
C GLU A 83 -15.15 9.64 -11.91
N ARG A 84 -14.31 10.64 -11.63
CA ARG A 84 -13.00 10.43 -10.99
C ARG A 84 -12.85 11.24 -9.73
N TYR A 85 -12.02 10.69 -8.87
CA TYR A 85 -11.65 11.30 -7.61
C TYR A 85 -10.17 11.69 -7.63
N GLU A 86 -9.86 12.77 -6.92
CA GLU A 86 -8.48 13.17 -6.65
C GLU A 86 -7.73 12.05 -5.92
N PRO A 87 -6.41 11.94 -6.12
CA PRO A 87 -5.63 10.95 -5.37
C PRO A 87 -5.72 11.23 -3.87
N ALA A 88 -5.94 10.17 -3.09
CA ALA A 88 -5.83 10.23 -1.65
C ALA A 88 -4.37 9.98 -1.26
N VAL A 89 -3.80 10.90 -0.47
CA VAL A 89 -2.38 10.91 -0.14
C VAL A 89 -2.17 11.02 1.36
N TRP A 90 -1.26 10.20 1.89
CA TRP A 90 -0.83 10.25 3.28
C TRP A 90 0.68 10.43 3.32
N ASP A 91 1.11 11.46 4.03
CA ASP A 91 2.51 11.85 4.16
C ASP A 91 3.11 11.35 5.48
N TYR A 92 4.44 11.15 5.48
CA TYR A 92 5.21 10.69 6.64
C TYR A 92 4.70 9.40 7.32
N VAL A 93 4.13 8.47 6.54
CA VAL A 93 3.59 7.20 7.04
C VAL A 93 4.72 6.30 7.53
N VAL A 94 4.59 5.84 8.77
CA VAL A 94 5.51 4.88 9.41
C VAL A 94 4.96 3.47 9.21
N PRO A 95 5.74 2.51 8.67
CA PRO A 95 5.30 1.12 8.58
C PRO A 95 5.08 0.52 9.96
N LYS A 96 4.05 -0.32 10.09
CA LYS A 96 3.84 -1.17 11.26
C LYS A 96 4.89 -2.29 11.26
N ASP A 97 5.43 -2.64 12.42
CA ASP A 97 6.42 -3.70 12.63
C ASP A 97 5.92 -4.79 13.59
N ASP A 98 4.62 -4.82 13.86
CA ASP A 98 3.95 -5.73 14.79
C ASP A 98 3.67 -7.13 14.20
N LYS A 99 4.13 -7.40 12.97
CA LYS A 99 3.94 -8.68 12.27
C LYS A 99 5.21 -9.14 11.58
N THR A 100 5.54 -10.41 11.76
CA THR A 100 6.53 -11.13 10.95
C THR A 100 6.09 -11.19 9.48
N ILE A 101 7.02 -11.54 8.58
CA ILE A 101 6.71 -11.68 7.14
C ILE A 101 5.63 -12.74 6.89
N ASP A 102 5.65 -13.86 7.64
CA ASP A 102 4.64 -14.91 7.50
C ASP A 102 3.26 -14.41 7.94
N GLU A 103 3.17 -13.68 9.06
CA GLU A 103 1.92 -13.07 9.53
C GLU A 103 1.41 -11.97 8.58
N GLN A 104 2.31 -11.19 7.96
CA GLN A 104 1.94 -10.24 6.91
C GLN A 104 1.34 -10.96 5.70
N MET A 105 1.91 -12.11 5.32
CA MET A 105 1.38 -12.92 4.22
C MET A 105 0.02 -13.54 4.59
N GLU A 106 -0.13 -14.08 5.80
CA GLU A 106 -1.41 -14.60 6.29
C GLU A 106 -2.50 -13.53 6.29
N LEU A 107 -2.17 -12.32 6.74
CA LEU A 107 -3.06 -11.16 6.67
C LEU A 107 -3.49 -10.89 5.23
N TRP A 108 -2.55 -10.85 4.29
CA TRP A 108 -2.87 -10.64 2.88
C TRP A 108 -3.79 -11.73 2.32
N GLN A 109 -3.51 -13.00 2.62
CA GLN A 109 -4.34 -14.12 2.17
C GLN A 109 -5.75 -14.07 2.76
N SER A 110 -5.94 -13.51 3.94
CA SER A 110 -7.27 -13.35 4.54
C SER A 110 -8.18 -12.36 3.79
N TRP A 111 -7.62 -11.53 2.90
CA TRP A 111 -8.33 -10.54 2.09
C TRP A 111 -8.49 -10.94 0.61
N GLN A 112 -7.99 -12.11 0.21
CA GLN A 112 -8.10 -12.64 -1.17
C GLN A 112 -9.34 -13.54 -1.31
#